data_AF-R0E2W1-F1
#
_entry.id   AF-R0E2W1-F1
#
_cell.length_a   1.000
_cell.length_b   1.000
_cell.length_c   1.000
_cell.angle_alpha   90.00
_cell.angle_beta   90.00
_cell.angle_gamma   90.00
#
_symmetry.space_group_name_H-M   'P 1'
#
loop_
_entity.id
_entity.type
_entity.pdbx_description
1 polymer ?
#
loop_
_entity_poly.entity_id
_entity_poly.type
_entity_poly.pdbx_seq_one_letter_code
_entity_poly.pdbx_strand_id
1 'polypeptide(L)'
;MNRNIQDVEIAAAIDSDLLRRREQFAGQPAAWRVWSEAAHVATLNERARNAFIEHVANSRGADIALRLLLKAQSIRDQVAQTLMTNETQATLH
;
A
#
# COMPACT_ATOMS: atom_id res chain seq x y z
N MET A 1 -11.83 16.89 -3.49
CA MET A 1 -10.46 16.62 -3.01
C MET A 1 -9.47 16.79 -4.16
N ASN A 2 -8.31 17.42 -3.95
CA ASN A 2 -7.22 17.40 -4.93
C ASN A 2 -6.60 15.99 -4.94
N ARG A 3 -6.40 15.38 -6.11
CA ARG A 3 -5.84 14.02 -6.25
C ARG A 3 -4.51 13.84 -5.50
N ASN A 4 -3.68 14.87 -5.48
CA ASN A 4 -2.41 14.84 -4.73
C ASN A 4 -2.61 14.80 -3.22
N ILE A 5 -3.65 15.46 -2.69
CA ILE A 5 -3.96 15.42 -1.25
C ILE A 5 -4.45 14.02 -0.87
N GLN A 6 -5.33 13.44 -1.68
CA GLN A 6 -5.83 12.09 -1.48
C GLN A 6 -4.70 11.05 -1.51
N ASP A 7 -3.73 11.18 -2.42
CA ASP A 7 -2.58 10.28 -2.50
C ASP A 7 -1.68 10.37 -1.25
N VAL A 8 -1.51 11.57 -0.68
CA VAL A 8 -0.76 11.79 0.56
C VAL A 8 -1.47 11.17 1.76
N GLU A 9 -2.79 11.35 1.86
CA GLU A 9 -3.59 10.76 2.95
C GLU A 9 -3.61 9.24 2.91
N ILE A 10 -3.75 8.66 1.71
CA ILE A 10 -3.64 7.21 1.51
C ILE A 10 -2.27 6.72 1.94
N ALA A 11 -1.18 7.40 1.55
CA ALA A 11 0.17 7.01 1.94
C ALA A 11 0.36 7.04 3.46
N ALA A 12 -0.06 8.13 4.13
CA ALA A 12 0.03 8.27 5.57
C ALA A 12 -0.80 7.21 6.33
N ALA A 13 -1.99 6.88 5.81
CA ALA A 13 -2.83 5.85 6.38
C ALA A 13 -2.23 4.44 6.21
N ILE A 14 -1.59 4.16 5.07
CA ILE A 14 -0.86 2.89 4.85
C ILE A 14 0.31 2.77 5.83
N ASP A 15 1.11 3.82 6.02
CA ASP A 15 2.25 3.80 6.95
C ASP A 15 1.79 3.56 8.40
N SER A 16 0.67 4.18 8.79
CA SER A 16 0.05 3.95 10.10
C SER A 16 -0.44 2.51 10.26
N ASP A 17 -1.06 1.95 9.21
CA ASP A 17 -1.52 0.55 9.20
C ASP A 17 -0.35 -0.45 9.26
N LEU A 18 0.77 -0.14 8.60
CA LEU A 18 1.99 -0.95 8.63
C LEU A 18 2.51 -1.14 10.06
N LEU A 19 2.63 -0.05 10.82
CA LEU A 19 3.08 -0.12 12.22
C LEU A 19 2.11 -0.93 13.08
N ARG A 20 0.80 -0.71 12.91
CA ARG A 20 -0.25 -1.40 13.66
C ARG A 20 -0.27 -2.90 13.40
N ARG A 21 -0.03 -3.33 12.16
CA ARG A 21 -0.09 -4.76 11.78
C ARG A 21 1.16 -5.55 12.12
N ARG A 22 2.26 -4.90 12.54
CA ARG A 22 3.54 -5.58 12.80
C ARG A 22 3.40 -6.82 13.69
N GLU A 23 2.61 -6.71 14.75
CA GLU A 23 2.39 -7.82 15.70
C GLU A 23 1.61 -8.99 15.10
N GLN A 24 0.74 -8.74 14.12
CA GLN A 24 -0.05 -9.78 13.44
C GLN A 24 0.83 -10.74 12.62
N PHE A 25 2.05 -10.32 12.30
CA PHE A 25 3.04 -11.12 11.57
C PHE A 25 4.11 -11.74 12.50
N ALA A 26 3.89 -11.74 13.82
CA ALA A 26 4.79 -12.41 14.75
C ALA A 26 5.00 -13.89 14.34
N GLY A 27 6.26 -14.33 14.30
CA GLY A 27 6.64 -15.67 13.84
C GLY A 27 6.60 -15.87 12.31
N GLN A 28 6.22 -14.87 11.51
CA GLN A 28 6.06 -14.98 10.05
C GLN A 28 6.88 -13.93 9.28
N PRO A 29 8.22 -13.93 9.37
CA PRO A 29 9.07 -12.89 8.78
C PRO A 29 8.97 -12.79 7.26
N ALA A 30 8.73 -13.91 6.57
CA ALA A 30 8.54 -13.93 5.11
C ALA A 30 7.24 -13.24 4.70
N ALA A 31 6.14 -13.51 5.40
CA ALA A 31 4.84 -12.85 5.16
C ALA A 31 4.92 -11.35 5.46
N TRP A 32 5.59 -10.98 6.56
CA TRP A 32 5.87 -9.58 6.88
C TRP A 32 6.61 -8.88 5.74
N ARG A 33 7.68 -9.48 5.23
CA ARG A 33 8.49 -8.89 4.14
C ARG A 33 7.65 -8.62 2.89
N VAL A 34 6.85 -9.59 2.46
CA VAL A 34 5.99 -9.44 1.27
C VAL A 34 4.96 -8.34 1.48
N TRP A 35 4.38 -8.26 2.68
CA TRP A 35 3.41 -7.23 3.00
C TRP A 35 4.05 -5.84 3.06
N SER A 36 5.19 -5.68 3.73
CA SER A 36 5.93 -4.40 3.81
C SER A 36 6.39 -3.91 2.44
N GLU A 37 6.85 -4.82 1.57
CA GLU A 37 7.23 -4.47 0.20
C GLU A 37 6.03 -3.98 -0.60
N ALA A 38 4.87 -4.66 -0.49
CA ALA A 38 3.64 -4.24 -1.15
C ALA A 38 3.11 -2.90 -0.61
N ALA A 39 3.19 -2.70 0.71
CA ALA A 39 2.81 -1.44 1.35
C ALA A 39 3.72 -0.30 0.88
N HIS A 40 5.04 -0.52 0.80
CA HIS A 40 5.96 0.46 0.23
C HIS A 40 5.58 0.85 -1.20
N VAL A 41 5.33 -0.14 -2.08
CA VAL A 41 4.88 0.13 -3.46
C VAL A 41 3.56 0.91 -3.49
N ALA A 42 2.67 0.67 -2.53
CA ALA A 42 1.39 1.35 -2.41
C ALA A 42 1.51 2.83 -1.99
N THR A 43 2.59 3.22 -1.31
CA THR A 43 2.87 4.63 -0.93
C THR A 43 3.63 5.41 -2.00
N LEU A 44 4.20 4.75 -3.01
CA LEU A 44 4.93 5.41 -4.09
C LEU A 44 4.00 6.15 -5.06
N ASN A 45 4.45 7.33 -5.52
CA ASN A 45 3.88 7.97 -6.69
C ASN A 45 4.09 7.11 -7.96
N GLU A 46 3.37 7.42 -9.03
CA GLU A 46 3.36 6.61 -10.24
C GLU A 46 4.76 6.38 -10.84
N ARG A 47 5.58 7.43 -10.94
CA ARG A 47 6.93 7.32 -11.50
C ARG A 47 7.82 6.38 -10.66
N ALA A 48 7.83 6.58 -9.34
CA ALA A 48 8.64 5.75 -8.45
C ALA A 48 8.14 4.31 -8.39
N ARG A 49 6.82 4.11 -8.39
CA ARG A 49 6.18 2.79 -8.45
C ARG A 49 6.58 2.03 -9.70
N ASN A 50 6.50 2.66 -10.87
CA ASN A 50 6.85 2.01 -12.14
C ASN A 50 8.33 1.60 -12.17
N ALA A 51 9.23 2.48 -11.73
CA ALA A 51 10.66 2.17 -11.63
C ALA A 51 10.94 1.00 -10.66
N PHE A 52 10.24 0.95 -9.51
CA PHE A 52 10.38 -0.14 -8.56
C PHE A 52 9.89 -1.47 -9.14
N ILE A 53 8.71 -1.47 -9.77
CA ILE A 53 8.13 -2.68 -10.39
C ILE A 53 8.99 -3.19 -11.54
N GLU A 54 9.53 -2.29 -12.38
CA GLU A 54 10.48 -2.64 -13.43
C GLU A 54 11.74 -3.29 -12.84
N HIS A 55 12.30 -2.71 -11.79
CA HIS A 55 13.44 -3.29 -11.10
C HIS A 55 13.14 -4.71 -10.55
N VAL A 56 11.97 -4.90 -9.93
CA VAL A 56 11.53 -6.22 -9.44
C VAL A 56 11.34 -7.20 -10.60
N ALA A 57 10.76 -6.77 -11.72
CA ALA A 57 10.57 -7.61 -12.90
C ALA A 57 11.90 -8.11 -13.46
N ASN A 58 12.91 -7.23 -13.52
CA ASN A 58 14.23 -7.55 -14.03
C ASN A 58 15.07 -8.42 -13.07
N SER A 59 14.91 -8.24 -11.77
CA SER A 59 15.72 -8.94 -10.75
C SER A 59 15.10 -10.25 -10.24
N ARG A 60 13.77 -10.32 -10.17
CA ARG A 60 13.00 -11.41 -9.55
C ARG A 60 11.97 -12.03 -10.49
N GLY A 61 11.75 -11.45 -11.66
CA GLY A 61 10.84 -11.95 -12.68
C GLY A 61 9.49 -11.25 -12.70
N ALA A 62 8.88 -11.23 -13.88
CA ALA A 62 7.64 -10.51 -14.17
C ALA A 62 6.46 -10.97 -13.29
N ASP A 63 6.35 -12.27 -12.99
CA ASP A 63 5.26 -12.80 -12.14
C ASP A 63 5.31 -12.30 -10.70
N ILE A 64 6.53 -12.07 -10.17
CA ILE A 64 6.71 -11.51 -8.82
C ILE A 64 6.35 -10.03 -8.85
N ALA A 65 6.80 -9.30 -9.88
CA ALA A 65 6.47 -7.89 -10.06
C ALA A 65 4.95 -7.67 -10.18
N LEU A 66 4.26 -8.49 -10.97
CA LEU A 66 2.81 -8.43 -11.12
C LEU A 66 2.08 -8.71 -9.80
N ARG A 67 2.48 -9.78 -9.09
CA ARG A 67 1.90 -10.11 -7.78
C ARG A 67 2.10 -8.99 -6.76
N LEU A 68 3.26 -8.35 -6.78
CA LEU A 68 3.56 -7.21 -5.92
C LEU A 68 2.67 -6.00 -6.25
N LEU A 69 2.54 -5.67 -7.54
CA LEU A 69 1.69 -4.58 -8.00
C LEU A 69 0.21 -4.79 -7.63
N LEU A 70 -0.32 -6.00 -7.81
CA LEU A 70 -1.70 -6.34 -7.44
C LEU A 70 -1.94 -6.22 -5.93
N LYS A 71 -0.98 -6.66 -5.10
CA LYS A 71 -1.06 -6.50 -3.65
C LYS A 71 -1.03 -5.03 -3.25
N ALA A 72 -0.15 -4.24 -3.85
CA ALA A 72 -0.07 -2.81 -3.59
C ALA A 72 -1.38 -2.08 -3.95
N GLN A 73 -1.97 -2.40 -5.11
CA GLN A 73 -3.27 -1.85 -5.50
C GLN A 73 -4.37 -2.22 -4.51
N SER A 74 -4.44 -3.50 -4.11
CA SER A 74 -5.43 -3.95 -3.13
C SER A 74 -5.30 -3.24 -1.78
N ILE A 75 -4.07 -2.98 -1.31
CA ILE A 75 -3.82 -2.20 -0.09
C ILE A 75 -4.37 -0.77 -0.26
N ARG A 76 -4.07 -0.10 -1.38
CA ARG A 76 -4.58 1.25 -1.65
C ARG A 76 -6.11 1.30 -1.67
N ASP A 77 -6.75 0.33 -2.32
CA ASP A 77 -8.22 0.28 -2.43
C ASP A 77 -8.87 0.10 -1.06
N GLN A 78 -8.32 -0.79 -0.21
CA GLN A 78 -8.82 -1.01 1.15
C GLN A 78 -8.69 0.24 2.03
N VAL A 79 -7.54 0.91 1.96
CA VAL A 79 -7.30 2.13 2.74
C VAL A 79 -8.15 3.28 2.25
N ALA A 80 -8.26 3.48 0.92
CA ALA A 80 -9.12 4.50 0.34
C ALA A 80 -10.58 4.31 0.76
N GLN A 81 -11.09 3.07 0.73
CA GLN A 81 -12.44 2.76 1.20
C GLN A 81 -12.63 3.05 2.70
N THR A 82 -11.61 2.77 3.51
CA THR A 82 -11.64 3.06 4.96
C THR A 82 -11.69 4.56 5.21
N LEU A 83 -10.87 5.35 4.51
CA LEU A 83 -10.85 6.81 4.61
C LEU A 83 -12.21 7.40 4.20
N MET A 84 -12.77 6.98 3.06
CA MET A 84 -14.10 7.42 2.60
C MET A 84 -15.20 7.12 3.62
N THR A 85 -15.14 5.94 4.26
CA THR A 85 -16.13 5.54 5.29
C THR A 85 -16.01 6.45 6.52
N ASN A 86 -14.79 6.73 6.97
CA ASN A 86 -14.53 7.59 8.12
C ASN A 86 -14.94 9.05 7.86
N GLU A 87 -14.67 9.59 6.67
CA GLU A 87 -15.12 10.92 6.26
C GLU A 87 -16.66 11.02 6.29
N THR A 88 -17.34 10.01 5.76
CA THR A 88 -18.81 9.95 5.76
C THR A 88 -19.36 9.96 7.19
N GLN A 89 -18.79 9.17 8.09
CA GLN A 89 -19.20 9.15 9.50
C GLN A 89 -18.94 10.48 10.21
N ALA A 90 -17.80 11.13 9.94
CA ALA A 90 -17.47 12.43 10.52
C ALA A 90 -18.43 13.56 10.09
N THR A 91 -19.03 13.47 8.89
CA THR A 91 -20.02 14.44 8.41
C THR A 91 -21.45 14.22 8.93
N LEU A 92 -21.72 13.06 9.55
CA LEU A 92 -23.04 12.70 10.08
C LEU A 92 -23.21 13.00 11.58
N HIS A 93 -22.14 13.42 12.26
CA HIS A 93 -22.10 13.82 13.68
C HIS A 93 -21.87 15.32 13.83
#